data_AF-A0ABD2QEX5-F1
#
_entry.id   AF-A0ABD2QEX5-F1
#
_cell.length_a   1.000
_cell.length_b   1.000
_cell.length_c   1.000
_cell.angle_alpha   90.00
_cell.angle_beta   90.00
_cell.angle_gamma   90.00
#
_symmetry.space_group_name_H-M   'P 1'
#
loop_
_entity.id
_entity.type
_entity.pdbx_description
1 polymer ?
#
loop_
_entity_poly.entity_id
_entity_poly.type
_entity_poly.pdbx_seq_one_letter_code
_entity_poly.pdbx_strand_id
1 'polypeptide(L)'
;MSLDPDSSPHKKEILGEAVAALVSAFVSIELAPGAEGTVTAASEAIAAVNPQEDREEGASARNQNDGVQTAAVGFEEKFKYRRPMYACLKFWHEKPFYMGQFKALEDFALSKVDSATEAPLLLQFLSLLINDAIFLLDEGIALLAQMKQKEAERADNGGRLESQQAEALYQHTALLTRHHVNLGSDTICALGRLVSVASKLTTHPVLCDRIACMLNYFLQRLVGPKRRDLTVRDKSAYDFRPDFLVQEICQMYTVLGLQSEQCASESAEAFRLAVVNDARSYSSDLLHEASKVLERVRATPELVASFDRVSQAIVDDEKRVAEEEIPVDDVPEDFLDPLMGSLMEDPVELPSSKTIIDRKTIHRHLLKLDPLFTGQCLFLATPLILSTGNL
;
A
#
# COMPACT_ATOMS: atom_id res chain seq x y z
N MET A 1 -40.47 -13.15 11.39
CA MET A 1 -40.20 -13.42 9.96
C MET A 1 -39.29 -12.32 9.46
N SER A 2 -37.99 -12.58 9.50
CA SER A 2 -36.95 -11.73 8.91
C SER A 2 -37.01 -11.92 7.40
N LEU A 3 -37.52 -10.93 6.67
CA LEU A 3 -37.41 -10.92 5.22
C LEU A 3 -36.01 -10.41 4.90
N ASP A 4 -35.09 -11.34 4.65
CA ASP A 4 -33.80 -11.04 4.05
C ASP A 4 -34.07 -10.45 2.65
N PRO A 5 -33.76 -9.17 2.38
CA PRO A 5 -34.04 -8.55 1.08
C PRO A 5 -33.09 -9.02 -0.05
N ASP A 6 -32.20 -9.96 0.26
CA ASP A 6 -31.07 -10.44 -0.56
C ASP A 6 -31.32 -11.78 -1.30
N SER A 7 -32.53 -12.34 -1.20
CA SER A 7 -32.83 -13.69 -1.71
C SER A 7 -33.44 -13.74 -3.12
N SER A 8 -33.25 -12.71 -3.96
CA SER A 8 -33.67 -12.74 -5.36
C SER A 8 -32.53 -13.29 -6.23
N PRO A 9 -32.71 -14.43 -6.94
CA PRO A 9 -31.65 -15.01 -7.77
C PRO A 9 -31.19 -14.06 -8.87
N HIS A 10 -32.10 -13.24 -9.41
CA HIS A 10 -31.79 -12.27 -10.44
C HIS A 10 -30.97 -11.07 -9.92
N LYS A 11 -31.12 -10.70 -8.64
CA LYS A 11 -30.26 -9.68 -8.00
C LYS A 11 -28.84 -10.19 -7.76
N LYS A 12 -28.69 -11.48 -7.41
CA LYS A 12 -27.37 -12.10 -7.22
C LYS A 12 -26.58 -12.18 -8.53
N GLU A 13 -27.27 -12.40 -9.65
CA GLU A 13 -26.68 -12.39 -10.99
C GLU A 13 -26.17 -11.01 -11.38
N ILE A 14 -26.99 -9.95 -11.22
CA ILE A 14 -26.60 -8.57 -11.54
C ILE A 14 -25.49 -8.05 -10.61
N LEU A 15 -25.51 -8.43 -9.34
CA LEU A 15 -24.54 -7.95 -8.34
C LEU A 15 -23.33 -8.88 -8.20
N GLY A 16 -23.29 -10.00 -8.92
CA GLY A 16 -22.23 -11.02 -8.83
C GLY A 16 -20.83 -10.46 -9.13
N GLU A 17 -20.76 -9.43 -9.97
CA GLU A 17 -19.51 -8.81 -10.42
C GLU A 17 -19.35 -7.36 -9.92
N ALA A 18 -20.19 -6.92 -8.98
CA ALA A 18 -20.21 -5.52 -8.54
C ALA A 18 -18.85 -5.04 -8.01
N VAL A 19 -18.12 -5.91 -7.29
CA VAL A 19 -16.77 -5.58 -6.79
C VAL A 19 -15.79 -5.48 -7.95
N ALA A 20 -15.74 -6.47 -8.83
CA ALA A 20 -14.82 -6.49 -9.98
C ALA A 20 -15.07 -5.28 -10.90
N ALA A 21 -16.32 -4.93 -11.16
CA ALA A 21 -16.69 -3.78 -11.98
C ALA A 21 -16.23 -2.45 -11.36
N LEU A 22 -16.43 -2.25 -10.04
CA LEU A 22 -15.99 -1.02 -9.37
C LEU A 22 -14.47 -0.92 -9.33
N VAL A 23 -13.77 -2.01 -9.02
CA VAL A 23 -12.31 -2.06 -8.98
C VAL A 23 -11.73 -1.82 -10.39
N SER A 24 -12.32 -2.43 -11.42
CA SER A 24 -11.95 -2.19 -12.81
C SER A 24 -12.12 -0.73 -13.20
N ALA A 25 -13.26 -0.11 -12.87
CA ALA A 25 -13.50 1.29 -13.17
C ALA A 25 -12.42 2.19 -12.54
N PHE A 26 -12.05 1.93 -11.28
CA PHE A 26 -10.98 2.68 -10.62
C PHE A 26 -9.64 2.52 -11.33
N VAL A 27 -9.23 1.28 -11.60
CA VAL A 27 -7.94 0.97 -12.23
C VAL A 27 -7.87 1.61 -13.63
N SER A 28 -8.94 1.52 -14.43
CA SER A 28 -9.00 2.15 -15.74
C SER A 28 -8.87 3.67 -15.67
N ILE A 29 -9.55 4.32 -14.72
CA ILE A 29 -9.48 5.79 -14.55
C ILE A 29 -8.07 6.25 -14.18
N GLU A 30 -7.37 5.51 -13.31
CA GLU A 30 -6.02 5.89 -12.85
C GLU A 30 -4.92 5.55 -13.87
N LEU A 31 -5.03 4.45 -14.61
CA LEU A 31 -4.01 4.03 -15.58
C LEU A 31 -4.17 4.66 -16.97
N ALA A 32 -5.39 5.03 -17.36
CA ALA A 32 -5.68 5.62 -18.67
C ALA A 32 -6.68 6.78 -18.55
N PRO A 33 -6.26 7.95 -18.05
CA PRO A 33 -7.14 9.10 -17.92
C PRO A 33 -7.57 9.58 -19.31
N GLY A 34 -8.80 9.22 -19.72
CA GLY A 34 -9.39 9.61 -21.00
C GLY A 34 -9.69 8.47 -21.99
N ALA A 35 -9.36 7.21 -21.68
CA ALA A 35 -9.85 6.07 -22.46
C ALA A 35 -11.12 5.51 -21.80
N GLU A 36 -12.23 5.43 -22.55
CA GLU A 36 -13.31 4.53 -22.15
C GLU A 36 -12.71 3.12 -21.97
N GLY A 37 -12.98 2.53 -20.80
CA GLY A 37 -12.17 1.46 -20.21
C GLY A 37 -11.74 0.36 -21.18
N THR A 38 -10.45 0.06 -21.20
CA THR A 38 -9.91 -1.13 -21.84
C THR A 38 -10.43 -2.38 -21.11
N VAL A 39 -11.32 -3.10 -21.80
CA VAL A 39 -12.18 -4.18 -21.29
C VAL A 39 -11.42 -5.49 -21.02
N THR A 40 -10.13 -5.61 -21.35
CA THR A 40 -9.41 -6.90 -21.37
C THR A 40 -9.10 -7.46 -19.97
N ALA A 41 -8.51 -6.68 -19.08
CA ALA A 41 -8.26 -7.12 -17.70
C ALA A 41 -9.56 -7.29 -16.90
N ALA A 42 -10.61 -6.53 -17.27
CA ALA A 42 -11.94 -6.64 -16.70
C ALA A 42 -12.61 -7.96 -17.10
N SER A 43 -12.55 -8.37 -18.37
CA SER A 43 -13.20 -9.60 -18.83
C SER A 43 -12.58 -10.86 -18.23
N GLU A 44 -11.27 -10.87 -18.00
CA GLU A 44 -10.60 -12.01 -17.36
C GLU A 44 -10.90 -12.10 -15.85
N ALA A 45 -10.97 -10.95 -15.16
CA ALA A 45 -11.39 -10.90 -13.76
C ALA A 45 -12.88 -11.23 -13.57
N ILE A 46 -13.73 -10.88 -14.54
CA ILE A 46 -15.16 -11.24 -14.60
C ILE A 46 -15.32 -12.76 -14.77
N ALA A 47 -14.56 -13.38 -15.68
CA ALA A 47 -14.59 -14.84 -15.90
C ALA A 47 -14.17 -15.65 -14.66
N ALA A 48 -13.31 -15.10 -13.80
CA ALA A 48 -12.89 -15.76 -12.56
C ALA A 48 -13.97 -15.81 -11.47
N VAL A 49 -14.96 -14.90 -11.53
CA VAL A 49 -16.06 -14.81 -10.54
C VAL A 49 -17.21 -15.76 -10.88
N ASN A 50 -17.30 -16.25 -12.12
CA ASN A 50 -18.35 -17.17 -12.54
C ASN A 50 -17.83 -18.20 -13.59
N PRO A 51 -17.41 -19.42 -13.19
CA PRO A 51 -16.74 -20.37 -14.08
C PRO A 51 -17.61 -21.05 -15.16
N GLN A 52 -18.84 -20.58 -15.42
CA GLN A 52 -19.85 -21.32 -16.20
C GLN A 52 -20.38 -20.65 -17.47
N GLU A 53 -19.72 -19.62 -18.01
CA GLU A 53 -20.08 -19.10 -19.34
C GLU A 53 -18.99 -19.39 -20.39
N ASP A 54 -19.18 -20.48 -21.13
CA ASP A 54 -18.62 -20.65 -22.47
C ASP A 54 -19.19 -19.55 -23.38
N ARG A 55 -18.33 -18.73 -24.03
CA ARG A 55 -18.71 -18.01 -25.26
C ARG A 55 -17.53 -17.50 -26.11
N GLU A 56 -17.39 -18.17 -27.25
CA GLU A 56 -17.04 -17.73 -28.61
C GLU A 56 -16.27 -16.40 -28.82
N GLU A 57 -15.06 -16.56 -29.35
CA GLU A 57 -14.22 -15.50 -29.93
C GLU A 57 -14.90 -14.80 -31.11
N GLY A 58 -15.16 -13.50 -30.97
CA GLY A 58 -15.59 -12.61 -32.04
C GLY A 58 -14.59 -11.47 -32.24
N ALA A 59 -13.53 -11.73 -33.02
CA ALA A 59 -12.53 -10.72 -33.40
C ALA A 59 -13.13 -9.64 -34.33
N SER A 60 -12.98 -8.37 -33.95
CA SER A 60 -12.96 -7.25 -34.91
C SER A 60 -12.15 -6.10 -34.36
N ALA A 61 -10.85 -6.13 -34.65
CA ALA A 61 -9.92 -5.05 -34.39
C ALA A 61 -10.15 -3.91 -35.39
N ARG A 62 -10.39 -2.70 -34.89
CA ARG A 62 -10.29 -1.47 -35.68
C ARG A 62 -9.31 -0.52 -35.00
N ASN A 63 -8.05 -0.64 -35.41
CA ASN A 63 -6.98 0.30 -35.08
C ASN A 63 -7.31 1.69 -35.62
N GLN A 64 -7.55 2.65 -34.73
CA GLN A 64 -7.28 4.05 -35.01
C GLN A 64 -6.26 4.54 -33.98
N ASN A 65 -5.06 4.77 -34.52
CA ASN A 65 -3.89 5.26 -33.83
C ASN A 65 -4.00 6.80 -33.84
N ASP A 66 -4.63 7.38 -32.82
CA ASP A 66 -4.54 8.81 -32.56
C ASP A 66 -3.80 9.02 -31.25
N GLY A 67 -2.64 9.68 -31.35
CA GLY A 67 -1.82 10.08 -30.22
C GLY A 67 -2.57 11.11 -29.38
N VAL A 68 -3.33 10.63 -28.39
CA VAL A 68 -3.91 11.47 -27.35
C VAL A 68 -2.86 11.62 -26.25
N GLN A 69 -2.35 12.84 -26.09
CA GLN A 69 -1.70 13.25 -24.86
C GLN A 69 -2.68 12.96 -23.72
N THR A 70 -2.39 11.95 -22.90
CA THR A 70 -3.17 11.57 -21.73
C THR A 70 -3.15 12.74 -20.74
N ALA A 71 -4.22 13.52 -20.76
CA ALA A 71 -4.44 14.56 -19.77
C ALA A 71 -4.63 13.87 -18.42
N ALA A 72 -3.62 13.92 -17.55
CA ALA A 72 -3.74 13.42 -16.19
C ALA A 72 -5.00 14.04 -15.54
N VAL A 73 -5.92 13.20 -15.06
CA VAL A 73 -7.12 13.65 -14.33
C VAL A 73 -6.67 14.55 -13.19
N GLY A 74 -7.19 15.77 -13.15
CA GLY A 74 -6.80 16.75 -12.15
C GLY A 74 -7.06 16.22 -10.74
N PHE A 75 -6.21 16.56 -9.78
CA PHE A 75 -6.32 16.07 -8.40
C PHE A 75 -7.74 16.25 -7.82
N GLU A 76 -8.38 17.38 -8.07
CA GLU A 76 -9.76 17.68 -7.64
C GLU A 76 -10.82 16.78 -8.29
N GLU A 77 -10.58 16.34 -9.52
CA GLU A 77 -11.45 15.38 -10.21
C GLU A 77 -11.31 13.98 -9.62
N LYS A 78 -10.13 13.64 -9.06
CA LYS A 78 -9.92 12.38 -8.36
C LYS A 78 -10.83 12.20 -7.15
N PHE A 79 -11.20 13.28 -6.46
CA PHE A 79 -12.16 13.23 -5.36
C PHE A 79 -13.55 12.76 -5.81
N LYS A 80 -13.95 13.13 -7.03
CA LYS A 80 -15.33 12.95 -7.50
C LYS A 80 -15.68 11.47 -7.64
N TYR A 81 -14.74 10.62 -8.05
CA TYR A 81 -14.96 9.17 -8.12
C TYR A 81 -14.47 8.40 -6.89
N ARG A 82 -13.42 8.87 -6.20
CA ARG A 82 -12.90 8.17 -4.99
C ARG A 82 -13.90 8.15 -3.84
N ARG A 83 -14.58 9.27 -3.53
CA ARG A 83 -15.54 9.30 -2.41
C ARG A 83 -16.71 8.33 -2.58
N PRO A 84 -17.40 8.29 -3.73
CA PRO A 84 -18.42 7.26 -3.99
C PRO A 84 -17.87 5.84 -3.88
N MET A 85 -16.67 5.59 -4.43
CA MET A 85 -16.03 4.27 -4.34
C MET A 85 -15.76 3.85 -2.90
N TYR A 86 -15.17 4.73 -2.08
CA TYR A 86 -14.91 4.45 -0.66
C TYR A 86 -16.20 4.23 0.13
N ALA A 87 -17.29 4.90 -0.24
CA ALA A 87 -18.60 4.62 0.34
C ALA A 87 -19.09 3.20 0.02
N CYS A 88 -18.90 2.73 -1.22
CA CYS A 88 -19.19 1.34 -1.60
C CYS A 88 -18.33 0.35 -0.81
N LEU A 89 -17.01 0.55 -0.74
CA LEU A 89 -16.10 -0.31 0.04
C LEU A 89 -16.51 -0.39 1.51
N LYS A 90 -16.90 0.76 2.10
CA LYS A 90 -17.40 0.82 3.47
C LYS A 90 -18.69 0.02 3.64
N PHE A 91 -19.64 0.14 2.71
CA PHE A 91 -20.90 -0.60 2.76
C PHE A 91 -20.71 -2.12 2.59
N TRP A 92 -19.77 -2.53 1.73
CA TRP A 92 -19.51 -3.94 1.44
C TRP A 92 -18.78 -4.69 2.54
N HIS A 93 -17.96 -4.00 3.34
CA HIS A 93 -17.11 -4.58 4.40
C HIS A 93 -17.87 -5.40 5.47
N GLU A 94 -19.19 -5.19 5.61
CA GLU A 94 -20.03 -5.90 6.58
C GLU A 94 -20.96 -6.94 5.92
N LYS A 95 -20.79 -7.21 4.62
CA LYS A 95 -21.71 -8.00 3.81
C LYS A 95 -21.04 -9.25 3.25
N PRO A 96 -21.37 -10.46 3.74
CA PRO A 96 -20.72 -11.71 3.33
C PRO A 96 -20.70 -11.94 1.82
N PHE A 97 -21.75 -11.51 1.10
CA PHE A 97 -21.85 -11.62 -0.34
C PHE A 97 -20.70 -10.92 -1.08
N TYR A 98 -20.42 -9.66 -0.75
CA TYR A 98 -19.34 -8.89 -1.39
C TYR A 98 -17.96 -9.31 -0.89
N MET A 99 -17.86 -9.72 0.38
CA MET A 99 -16.61 -10.30 0.91
C MET A 99 -16.22 -11.56 0.15
N GLY A 100 -17.19 -12.38 -0.27
CA GLY A 100 -16.96 -13.53 -1.15
C GLY A 100 -16.36 -13.14 -2.50
N GLN A 101 -16.82 -12.04 -3.11
CA GLN A 101 -16.27 -11.54 -4.37
C GLN A 101 -14.82 -11.05 -4.21
N PHE A 102 -14.50 -10.33 -3.14
CA PHE A 102 -13.12 -9.92 -2.87
C PHE A 102 -12.19 -11.11 -2.67
N LYS A 103 -12.63 -12.16 -1.97
CA LYS A 103 -11.86 -13.39 -1.82
C LYS A 103 -11.63 -14.09 -3.16
N ALA A 104 -12.64 -14.16 -4.02
CA ALA A 104 -12.48 -14.70 -5.37
C ALA A 104 -11.45 -13.90 -6.19
N LEU A 105 -11.49 -12.56 -6.11
CA LEU A 105 -10.48 -11.70 -6.74
C LEU A 105 -9.09 -11.87 -6.14
N GLU A 106 -8.98 -12.10 -4.83
CA GLU A 106 -7.72 -12.38 -4.14
C GLU A 106 -7.11 -13.71 -4.60
N ASP A 107 -7.90 -14.79 -4.58
CA ASP A 107 -7.45 -16.11 -5.01
C ASP A 107 -7.05 -16.10 -6.50
N PHE A 108 -7.83 -15.41 -7.35
CA PHE A 108 -7.46 -15.21 -8.76
C PHE A 108 -6.14 -14.43 -8.89
N ALA A 109 -5.98 -13.33 -8.15
CA ALA A 109 -4.77 -12.55 -8.17
C ALA A 109 -3.55 -13.39 -7.79
N LEU A 110 -3.62 -14.13 -6.68
CA LEU A 110 -2.56 -15.04 -6.21
C LEU A 110 -2.17 -16.08 -7.27
N SER A 111 -3.14 -16.62 -8.01
CA SER A 111 -2.87 -17.58 -9.11
C SER A 111 -2.13 -16.99 -10.31
N LYS A 112 -2.08 -15.65 -10.41
CA LYS A 112 -1.55 -14.91 -11.57
C LYS A 112 -0.47 -13.90 -11.20
N VAL A 113 -0.01 -13.82 -9.95
CA VAL A 113 1.00 -12.83 -9.53
C VAL A 113 2.29 -12.95 -10.32
N ASP A 114 2.71 -14.17 -10.65
CA ASP A 114 3.94 -14.43 -11.41
C ASP A 114 3.74 -14.38 -12.93
N SER A 115 2.55 -14.01 -13.40
CA SER A 115 2.28 -13.91 -14.84
C SER A 115 3.02 -12.72 -15.45
N ALA A 116 3.76 -12.98 -16.53
CA ALA A 116 4.52 -11.94 -17.23
C ALA A 116 3.67 -11.06 -18.17
N THR A 117 2.39 -11.37 -18.35
CA THR A 117 1.55 -10.73 -19.37
C THR A 117 0.84 -9.50 -18.83
N GLU A 118 0.06 -9.63 -17.75
CA GLU A 118 -0.67 -8.54 -17.13
C GLU A 118 -0.77 -8.73 -15.60
N ALA A 119 -0.63 -7.64 -14.85
CA ALA A 119 -0.78 -7.68 -13.40
C ALA A 119 -2.27 -7.90 -13.03
N PRO A 120 -2.61 -8.75 -12.05
CA PRO A 120 -4.00 -8.98 -11.67
C PRO A 120 -4.72 -7.72 -11.20
N LEU A 121 -6.02 -7.62 -11.49
CA LEU A 121 -6.83 -6.43 -11.21
C LEU A 121 -6.75 -5.96 -9.75
N LEU A 122 -6.89 -6.88 -8.79
CA LEU A 122 -6.83 -6.54 -7.37
C LEU A 122 -5.42 -6.09 -6.93
N LEU A 123 -4.36 -6.67 -7.52
CA LEU A 123 -2.99 -6.26 -7.26
C LEU A 123 -2.73 -4.84 -7.77
N GLN A 124 -3.19 -4.51 -8.99
CA GLN A 124 -3.10 -3.16 -9.54
C GLN A 124 -3.86 -2.16 -8.65
N PHE A 125 -5.08 -2.51 -8.24
CA PHE A 125 -5.89 -1.68 -7.36
C PHE A 125 -5.23 -1.37 -6.03
N LEU A 126 -4.73 -2.40 -5.32
CA LEU A 126 -4.01 -2.22 -4.05
C LEU A 126 -2.74 -1.38 -4.25
N SER A 127 -1.99 -1.63 -5.32
CA SER A 127 -0.77 -0.87 -5.63
C SER A 127 -1.06 0.62 -5.83
N LEU A 128 -2.13 0.96 -6.55
CA LEU A 128 -2.57 2.34 -6.77
C LEU A 128 -3.07 2.97 -5.47
N LEU A 129 -3.82 2.22 -4.65
CA LEU A 129 -4.34 2.74 -3.39
C LEU A 129 -3.23 2.99 -2.35
N ILE A 130 -2.18 2.16 -2.33
CA ILE A 130 -0.98 2.39 -1.52
C ILE A 130 -0.28 3.67 -1.97
N ASN A 131 -0.12 3.88 -3.28
CA ASN A 131 0.48 5.11 -3.81
C ASN A 131 -0.35 6.35 -3.44
N ASP A 132 -1.68 6.24 -3.53
CA ASP A 132 -2.60 7.29 -3.12
C ASP A 132 -2.49 7.59 -1.63
N ALA A 133 -2.44 6.56 -0.78
CA ALA A 133 -2.31 6.71 0.65
C ALA A 133 -1.02 7.48 0.99
N ILE A 134 0.12 7.04 0.42
CA ILE A 134 1.43 7.70 0.52
C ILE A 134 1.31 9.17 0.15
N PHE A 135 0.88 9.46 -1.07
CA PHE A 135 0.82 10.82 -1.60
C PHE A 135 -0.14 11.73 -0.82
N LEU A 136 -1.39 11.28 -0.59
CA LEU A 136 -2.44 12.12 0.00
C LEU A 136 -2.14 12.50 1.43
N LEU A 137 -1.71 11.53 2.24
CA LEU A 137 -1.39 11.79 3.64
C LEU A 137 -0.09 12.61 3.74
N ASP A 138 0.87 12.41 2.82
CA ASP A 138 2.06 13.25 2.78
C ASP A 138 1.78 14.71 2.48
N GLU A 139 1.05 14.95 1.39
CA GLU A 139 0.65 16.27 0.96
C GLU A 139 -0.26 16.94 1.99
N GLY A 140 -1.22 16.20 2.56
CA GLY A 140 -2.09 16.70 3.61
C GLY A 140 -1.32 17.19 4.84
N ILE A 141 -0.33 16.44 5.30
CA ILE A 141 0.52 16.86 6.42
C ILE A 141 1.44 18.04 6.04
N ALA A 142 2.01 18.04 4.83
CA ALA A 142 2.86 19.14 4.37
C ALA A 142 2.06 20.46 4.30
N LEU A 143 0.84 20.40 3.77
CA LEU A 143 -0.09 21.51 3.73
C LEU A 143 -0.50 21.96 5.14
N LEU A 144 -0.76 21.04 6.08
CA LEU A 144 -1.02 21.41 7.48
C LEU A 144 0.16 22.17 8.12
N ALA A 145 1.39 21.75 7.84
CA ALA A 145 2.59 22.44 8.33
C ALA A 145 2.72 23.85 7.72
N GLN A 146 2.43 23.99 6.42
CA GLN A 146 2.39 25.29 5.73
C GLN A 146 1.30 26.19 6.31
N MET A 147 0.09 25.66 6.55
CA MET A 147 -1.02 26.40 7.15
C MET A 147 -0.70 26.88 8.55
N LYS A 148 -0.04 26.05 9.37
CA LYS A 148 0.44 26.46 10.70
C LYS A 148 1.39 27.67 10.65
N GLN A 149 2.31 27.70 9.68
CA GLN A 149 3.20 28.84 9.48
C GLN A 149 2.43 30.09 9.06
N LYS A 150 1.49 29.96 8.12
CA LYS A 150 0.67 31.08 7.63
C LYS A 150 -0.30 31.62 8.69
N GLU A 151 -0.85 30.76 9.54
CA GLU A 151 -1.67 31.15 10.68
C GLU A 151 -0.87 31.96 11.72
N ALA A 152 0.40 31.61 11.94
CA ALA A 152 1.29 32.37 12.82
C ALA A 152 1.59 33.76 12.24
N GLU A 153 2.00 33.82 10.96
CA GLU A 153 2.25 35.08 10.24
C GLU A 153 1.02 36.02 10.26
N ARG A 154 -0.17 35.46 10.01
CA ARG A 154 -1.44 36.19 10.06
C ARG A 154 -1.75 36.71 11.45
N ALA A 155 -1.41 35.97 12.50
CA ALA A 155 -1.63 36.39 13.88
C ALA A 155 -0.68 37.52 14.29
N ASP A 156 0.59 37.45 13.89
CA ASP A 156 1.60 38.49 14.16
C ASP A 156 1.23 39.81 13.47
N ASN A 157 0.54 39.73 12.33
CA ASN A 157 0.03 40.86 11.56
C ASN A 157 -1.40 41.30 11.95
N GLY A 158 -1.83 41.05 13.20
CA GLY A 158 -3.12 41.54 13.71
C GLY A 158 -4.34 40.82 13.12
N GLY A 159 -4.16 39.61 12.61
CA GLY A 159 -5.23 38.75 12.10
C GLY A 159 -5.48 38.84 10.59
N ARG A 160 -4.59 39.48 9.81
CA ARG A 160 -4.71 39.59 8.35
C ARG A 160 -3.33 39.44 7.69
N LEU A 161 -3.30 38.90 6.48
CA LEU A 161 -2.08 38.91 5.67
C LEU A 161 -1.88 40.25 4.97
N GLU A 162 -0.67 40.51 4.48
CA GLU A 162 -0.24 41.81 3.95
C GLU A 162 -1.09 42.32 2.77
N SER A 163 -1.66 41.41 1.97
CA SER A 163 -2.45 41.75 0.79
C SER A 163 -3.74 40.93 0.69
N GLN A 164 -4.72 41.48 -0.03
CA GLN A 164 -5.97 40.75 -0.32
C GLN A 164 -5.72 39.48 -1.15
N GLN A 165 -4.70 39.48 -2.00
CA GLN A 165 -4.28 38.31 -2.77
C GLN A 165 -3.70 37.22 -1.86
N ALA A 166 -2.86 37.59 -0.89
CA ALA A 166 -2.32 36.66 0.09
C ALA A 166 -3.42 36.05 0.96
N GLU A 167 -4.43 36.83 1.34
CA GLU A 167 -5.60 36.35 2.08
C GLU A 167 -6.45 35.38 1.24
N ALA A 168 -6.65 35.66 -0.04
CA ALA A 168 -7.37 34.75 -0.95
C ALA A 168 -6.61 33.43 -1.16
N LEU A 169 -5.29 33.49 -1.33
CA LEU A 169 -4.43 32.31 -1.44
C LEU A 169 -4.49 31.48 -0.16
N TYR A 170 -4.43 32.13 1.01
CA TYR A 170 -4.57 31.46 2.31
C TYR A 170 -5.89 30.69 2.42
N GLN A 171 -7.02 31.31 2.06
CA GLN A 171 -8.33 30.65 2.07
C GLN A 171 -8.40 29.46 1.11
N HIS A 172 -7.83 29.62 -0.09
CA HIS A 172 -7.74 28.54 -1.07
C HIS A 172 -6.90 27.37 -0.56
N THR A 173 -5.70 27.64 -0.02
CA THR A 173 -4.83 26.61 0.56
C THR A 173 -5.47 25.94 1.77
N ALA A 174 -6.23 26.68 2.59
CA ALA A 174 -6.97 26.09 3.71
C ALA A 174 -8.01 25.07 3.23
N LEU A 175 -8.79 25.41 2.19
CA LEU A 175 -9.73 24.50 1.56
C LEU A 175 -9.01 23.27 1.00
N LEU A 176 -7.93 23.46 0.22
CA LEU A 176 -7.15 22.37 -0.35
C LEU A 176 -6.61 21.43 0.74
N THR A 177 -6.04 21.98 1.81
CA THR A 177 -5.54 21.23 2.98
C THR A 177 -6.63 20.32 3.55
N ARG A 178 -7.83 20.86 3.78
CA ARG A 178 -8.96 20.09 4.29
C ARG A 178 -9.36 18.96 3.34
N HIS A 179 -9.32 19.19 2.03
CA HIS A 179 -9.61 18.14 1.05
C HIS A 179 -8.57 17.01 1.11
N HIS A 180 -7.27 17.33 1.04
CA HIS A 180 -6.20 16.33 1.13
C HIS A 180 -6.27 15.50 2.43
N VAL A 181 -6.46 16.16 3.56
CA VAL A 181 -6.58 15.51 4.87
C VAL A 181 -7.75 14.54 4.92
N ASN A 182 -8.93 14.97 4.46
CA ASN A 182 -10.13 14.14 4.47
C ASN A 182 -9.98 12.94 3.53
N LEU A 183 -9.52 13.17 2.30
CA LEU A 183 -9.35 12.09 1.34
C LEU A 183 -8.26 11.12 1.77
N GLY A 184 -7.12 11.60 2.28
CA GLY A 184 -6.08 10.75 2.84
C GLY A 184 -6.59 9.88 3.98
N SER A 185 -7.43 10.44 4.85
CA SER A 185 -8.09 9.67 5.93
C SER A 185 -9.06 8.61 5.39
N ASP A 186 -9.89 8.97 4.40
CA ASP A 186 -10.81 8.05 3.76
C ASP A 186 -10.05 6.93 3.01
N THR A 187 -8.91 7.25 2.39
CA THR A 187 -8.02 6.30 1.70
C THR A 187 -7.40 5.31 2.69
N ILE A 188 -6.92 5.76 3.85
CA ILE A 188 -6.41 4.86 4.90
C ILE A 188 -7.51 3.91 5.40
N CYS A 189 -8.72 4.41 5.61
CA CYS A 189 -9.87 3.57 5.98
C CYS A 189 -10.22 2.54 4.90
N ALA A 190 -10.20 2.94 3.63
CA ALA A 190 -10.47 2.06 2.51
C ALA A 190 -9.40 0.97 2.40
N LEU A 191 -8.13 1.34 2.56
CA LEU A 191 -7.02 0.40 2.57
C LEU A 191 -7.12 -0.58 3.74
N GLY A 192 -7.44 -0.12 4.94
CA GLY A 192 -7.64 -1.00 6.11
C GLY A 192 -8.74 -2.04 5.90
N ARG A 193 -9.85 -1.66 5.25
CA ARG A 193 -10.89 -2.62 4.85
C ARG A 193 -10.36 -3.64 3.86
N LEU A 194 -9.64 -3.22 2.83
CA LEU A 194 -9.09 -4.15 1.83
C LEU A 194 -8.05 -5.08 2.43
N VAL A 195 -7.17 -4.59 3.30
CA VAL A 195 -6.22 -5.40 4.07
C VAL A 195 -6.95 -6.48 4.87
N SER A 196 -8.09 -6.17 5.49
CA SER A 196 -8.86 -7.16 6.25
C SER A 196 -9.53 -8.25 5.41
N VAL A 197 -9.73 -8.02 4.11
CA VAL A 197 -10.45 -8.94 3.22
C VAL A 197 -9.50 -9.68 2.28
N ALA A 198 -8.41 -9.02 1.89
CA ALA A 198 -7.39 -9.52 0.97
C ALA A 198 -6.02 -9.67 1.67
N SER A 199 -6.05 -10.19 2.91
CA SER A 199 -4.86 -10.28 3.76
C SER A 199 -3.72 -11.10 3.13
N LYS A 200 -4.02 -12.20 2.44
CA LYS A 200 -3.01 -13.09 1.83
C LYS A 200 -2.25 -12.37 0.71
N LEU A 201 -2.97 -11.64 -0.15
CA LEU A 201 -2.35 -10.84 -1.21
C LEU A 201 -1.55 -9.67 -0.62
N THR A 202 -2.03 -9.04 0.45
CA THR A 202 -1.27 -7.95 1.10
C THR A 202 -0.01 -8.42 1.81
N THR A 203 0.01 -9.66 2.32
CA THR A 203 1.22 -10.30 2.89
C THR A 203 2.09 -10.98 1.84
N HIS A 204 1.67 -11.01 0.57
CA HIS A 204 2.48 -11.56 -0.52
C HIS A 204 3.74 -10.69 -0.73
N PRO A 205 4.93 -11.26 -1.03
CA PRO A 205 6.18 -10.51 -1.17
C PRO A 205 6.11 -9.29 -2.11
N VAL A 206 5.25 -9.35 -3.13
CA VAL A 206 5.04 -8.24 -4.08
C VAL A 206 4.45 -6.97 -3.44
N LEU A 207 3.68 -7.10 -2.35
CA LEU A 207 3.05 -5.98 -1.65
C LEU A 207 3.53 -5.79 -0.20
N CYS A 208 3.96 -6.86 0.46
CA CYS A 208 4.23 -6.90 1.89
C CYS A 208 5.16 -5.77 2.34
N ASP A 209 6.34 -5.67 1.72
CA ASP A 209 7.33 -4.64 2.05
C ASP A 209 6.79 -3.23 1.85
N ARG A 210 6.02 -3.00 0.78
CA ARG A 210 5.45 -1.68 0.49
C ARG A 210 4.42 -1.27 1.53
N ILE A 211 3.58 -2.21 1.98
CA ILE A 211 2.59 -1.96 3.03
C ILE A 211 3.29 -1.74 4.35
N ALA A 212 4.23 -2.60 4.75
CA ALA A 212 4.99 -2.46 5.98
C ALA A 212 5.72 -1.11 6.05
N CYS A 213 6.46 -0.74 5.00
CA CYS A 213 7.13 0.56 4.91
C CYS A 213 6.15 1.74 5.01
N MET A 214 5.02 1.67 4.32
CA MET A 214 4.01 2.73 4.37
C MET A 214 3.41 2.87 5.77
N LEU A 215 3.07 1.75 6.43
CA LEU A 215 2.53 1.76 7.79
C LEU A 215 3.54 2.31 8.80
N ASN A 216 4.80 1.86 8.72
CA ASN A 216 5.89 2.34 9.58
C ASN A 216 6.10 3.84 9.40
N TYR A 217 6.17 4.29 8.15
CA TYR A 217 6.36 5.69 7.81
C TYR A 217 5.27 6.59 8.41
N PHE A 218 4.01 6.23 8.23
CA PHE A 218 2.91 7.03 8.78
C PHE A 218 2.80 6.94 10.29
N LEU A 219 3.01 5.77 10.87
CA LEU A 219 3.03 5.62 12.32
C LEU A 219 4.13 6.50 12.92
N GLN A 220 5.34 6.47 12.37
CA GLN A 220 6.46 7.31 12.81
C GLN A 220 6.12 8.81 12.72
N ARG A 221 5.42 9.23 11.65
CA ARG A 221 5.03 10.63 11.47
C ARG A 221 3.95 11.08 12.46
N LEU A 222 3.06 10.16 12.87
CA LEU A 222 1.94 10.43 13.79
C LEU A 222 2.35 10.36 15.26
N VAL A 223 3.19 9.39 15.65
CA VAL A 223 3.52 9.13 17.07
C VAL A 223 4.94 9.57 17.44
N GLY A 224 5.83 9.69 16.46
CA GLY A 224 7.24 10.01 16.65
C GLY A 224 7.55 11.50 16.91
N PRO A 225 8.83 11.89 16.84
CA PRO A 225 9.28 13.21 17.29
C PRO A 225 8.68 14.37 16.47
N LYS A 226 8.39 14.12 15.18
CA LYS A 226 7.79 15.11 14.27
C LYS A 226 6.28 15.31 14.46
N ARG A 227 5.62 14.62 15.40
CA ARG A 227 4.18 14.79 15.68
C ARG A 227 3.77 16.21 16.04
N ARG A 228 4.73 17.03 16.52
CA ARG A 228 4.49 18.45 16.84
C ARG A 228 4.22 19.29 15.59
N ASP A 229 4.73 18.87 14.44
CA ASP A 229 4.51 19.54 13.16
C ASP A 229 3.05 19.43 12.72
N LEU A 230 2.38 18.36 13.14
CA LEU A 230 0.95 18.10 12.92
C LEU A 230 0.01 18.94 13.78
N THR A 231 0.53 19.67 14.76
CA THR A 231 -0.29 20.44 15.69
C THR A 231 -0.58 21.81 15.09
N VAL A 232 -1.75 21.94 14.47
CA VAL A 232 -2.33 23.22 14.01
C VAL A 232 -3.20 23.81 15.13
N ARG A 233 -3.35 25.14 15.18
CA ARG A 233 -4.12 25.83 16.23
C ARG A 233 -5.57 25.38 16.25
N ASP A 234 -6.20 25.31 15.08
CA ASP A 234 -7.55 24.81 14.92
C ASP A 234 -7.57 23.47 14.19
N LYS A 235 -7.41 22.38 14.95
CA LYS A 235 -7.50 21.02 14.41
C LYS A 235 -8.88 20.71 13.80
N SER A 236 -9.93 21.39 14.29
CA SER A 236 -11.30 21.16 13.83
C SER A 236 -11.58 21.80 12.47
N ALA A 237 -10.88 22.90 12.12
CA ALA A 237 -11.02 23.54 10.82
C ALA A 237 -10.66 22.64 9.63
N TYR A 238 -9.74 21.69 9.84
CA TYR A 238 -9.22 20.81 8.79
C TYR A 238 -9.74 19.37 8.89
N ASP A 239 -10.61 19.07 9.87
CA ASP A 239 -11.10 17.71 10.17
C ASP A 239 -9.97 16.67 10.39
N PHE A 240 -8.76 17.11 10.76
CA PHE A 240 -7.61 16.21 10.92
C PHE A 240 -7.69 15.44 12.25
N ARG A 241 -7.86 14.12 12.15
CA ARG A 241 -8.00 13.20 13.31
C ARG A 241 -6.80 12.25 13.40
N PRO A 242 -5.62 12.71 13.86
CA PRO A 242 -4.42 11.88 13.95
C PRO A 242 -4.62 10.67 14.88
N ASP A 243 -5.36 10.86 15.97
CA ASP A 243 -5.67 9.79 16.93
C ASP A 243 -6.48 8.65 16.31
N PHE A 244 -7.35 8.97 15.33
CA PHE A 244 -8.12 7.97 14.58
C PHE A 244 -7.23 7.27 13.55
N LEU A 245 -6.36 8.00 12.85
CA LEU A 245 -5.41 7.41 11.91
C LEU A 245 -4.46 6.42 12.59
N VAL A 246 -3.98 6.74 13.80
CA VAL A 246 -3.15 5.80 14.58
C VAL A 246 -3.93 4.52 14.88
N GLN A 247 -5.21 4.60 15.24
CA GLN A 247 -6.03 3.41 15.49
C GLN A 247 -6.21 2.56 14.23
N GLU A 248 -6.52 3.17 13.08
CA GLU A 248 -6.66 2.45 11.80
C GLU A 248 -5.34 1.77 11.39
N ILE A 249 -4.21 2.45 11.58
CA ILE A 249 -2.88 1.89 11.29
C ILE A 249 -2.58 0.72 12.23
N CYS A 250 -2.78 0.88 13.54
CA CYS A 250 -2.55 -0.20 14.52
C CYS A 250 -3.47 -1.41 14.28
N GLN A 251 -4.69 -1.17 13.79
CA GLN A 251 -5.59 -2.25 13.37
C GLN A 251 -5.03 -3.02 12.17
N MET A 252 -4.42 -2.34 11.19
CA MET A 252 -3.76 -3.01 10.06
C MET A 252 -2.55 -3.83 10.51
N TYR A 253 -1.70 -3.32 11.42
CA TYR A 253 -0.63 -4.13 12.03
C TYR A 253 -1.18 -5.39 12.70
N THR A 254 -2.28 -5.26 13.43
CA THR A 254 -2.94 -6.36 14.13
C THR A 254 -3.44 -7.43 13.14
N VAL A 255 -4.11 -6.99 12.07
CA VAL A 255 -4.67 -7.90 11.04
C VAL A 255 -3.57 -8.65 10.29
N LEU A 256 -2.48 -7.96 9.95
CA LEU A 256 -1.40 -8.52 9.14
C LEU A 256 -0.39 -9.31 9.95
N GLY A 257 -0.06 -8.86 11.17
CA GLY A 257 1.03 -9.43 11.97
C GLY A 257 0.61 -10.49 12.99
N LEU A 258 -0.70 -10.67 13.25
CA LEU A 258 -1.19 -11.77 14.09
C LEU A 258 -1.73 -12.91 13.25
N GLN A 259 -1.44 -14.12 13.71
CA GLN A 259 -2.06 -15.33 13.19
C GLN A 259 -3.58 -15.27 13.38
N SER A 260 -4.31 -15.57 12.31
CA SER A 260 -5.77 -15.65 12.33
C SER A 260 -6.25 -16.71 11.34
N GLU A 261 -7.54 -17.05 11.33
CA GLU A 261 -8.11 -17.92 10.30
C GLU A 261 -7.91 -17.37 8.87
N GLN A 262 -7.66 -16.06 8.75
CA GLN A 262 -7.52 -15.34 7.49
C GLN A 262 -6.05 -15.21 7.07
N CYS A 263 -5.11 -15.26 8.03
CA CYS A 263 -3.68 -15.06 7.81
C CYS A 263 -2.90 -16.30 8.27
N ALA A 264 -2.26 -16.99 7.32
CA ALA A 264 -1.39 -18.12 7.62
C ALA A 264 -0.20 -17.68 8.49
N SER A 265 0.37 -18.61 9.29
CA SER A 265 1.50 -18.28 10.17
C SER A 265 2.67 -17.63 9.43
N GLU A 266 3.02 -18.19 8.27
CA GLU A 266 4.11 -17.71 7.42
C GLU A 266 3.83 -16.30 6.88
N SER A 267 2.58 -16.00 6.51
CA SER A 267 2.16 -14.68 6.03
C SER A 267 2.30 -13.61 7.11
N ALA A 268 1.91 -13.93 8.34
CA ALA A 268 2.02 -13.01 9.46
C ALA A 268 3.48 -12.73 9.83
N GLU A 269 4.31 -13.77 9.82
CA GLU A 269 5.76 -13.63 10.03
C GLU A 269 6.41 -12.79 8.93
N ALA A 270 6.10 -13.05 7.65
CA ALA A 270 6.60 -12.25 6.53
C ALA A 270 6.31 -10.76 6.70
N PHE A 271 5.11 -10.39 7.18
CA PHE A 271 4.79 -9.00 7.50
C PHE A 271 5.60 -8.44 8.67
N ARG A 272 5.74 -9.20 9.77
CA ARG A 272 6.53 -8.74 10.92
C ARG A 272 8.00 -8.53 10.56
N LEU A 273 8.59 -9.42 9.76
CA LEU A 273 9.94 -9.26 9.24
C LEU A 273 10.06 -8.05 8.29
N ALA A 274 9.10 -7.84 7.41
CA ALA A 274 9.07 -6.65 6.55
C ALA A 274 8.99 -5.34 7.36
N VAL A 275 8.30 -5.35 8.51
CA VAL A 275 8.26 -4.21 9.44
C VAL A 275 9.64 -3.94 10.05
N VAL A 276 10.34 -4.97 10.53
CA VAL A 276 11.68 -4.84 11.13
C VAL A 276 12.71 -4.38 10.10
N ASN A 277 12.66 -4.93 8.89
CA ASN A 277 13.62 -4.67 7.82
C ASN A 277 13.53 -3.24 7.22
N ASP A 278 12.49 -2.48 7.56
CA ASP A 278 12.37 -1.08 7.15
C ASP A 278 13.26 -0.16 8.00
N ALA A 279 14.53 -0.10 7.62
CA ALA A 279 15.55 0.74 8.26
C ALA A 279 15.26 2.26 8.22
N ARG A 280 14.24 2.73 7.49
CA ARG A 280 13.94 4.17 7.37
C ARG A 280 13.01 4.66 8.44
N SER A 281 11.98 3.87 8.76
CA SER A 281 10.90 4.32 9.63
C SER A 281 10.71 3.47 10.87
N TYR A 282 11.10 2.19 10.85
CA TYR A 282 11.06 1.35 12.04
C TYR A 282 12.12 1.78 13.07
N SER A 283 11.76 1.64 14.34
CA SER A 283 12.67 1.75 15.49
C SER A 283 12.05 0.99 16.65
N SER A 284 12.87 0.47 17.57
CA SER A 284 12.38 -0.34 18.69
C SER A 284 11.37 0.40 19.59
N ASP A 285 11.40 1.74 19.62
CA ASP A 285 10.46 2.57 20.38
C ASP A 285 9.15 2.90 19.63
N LEU A 286 9.08 2.70 18.31
CA LEU A 286 7.96 3.14 17.47
C LEU A 286 6.63 2.56 17.94
N LEU A 287 6.60 1.23 18.11
CA LEU A 287 5.39 0.50 18.49
C LEU A 287 5.00 0.84 19.94
N HIS A 288 5.98 1.03 20.82
CA HIS A 288 5.73 1.44 22.20
C HIS A 288 5.09 2.84 22.29
N GLU A 289 5.57 3.80 21.50
CA GLU A 289 4.94 5.12 21.41
C GLU A 289 3.53 5.05 20.82
N ALA A 290 3.27 4.13 19.88
CA ALA A 290 1.93 3.88 19.36
C ALA A 290 0.99 3.31 20.44
N SER A 291 1.42 2.32 21.24
CA SER A 291 0.62 1.79 22.36
C SER A 291 0.24 2.88 23.36
N LYS A 292 1.17 3.78 23.74
CA LYS A 292 0.87 4.93 24.61
C LYS A 292 -0.20 5.83 24.02
N VAL A 293 -0.19 6.05 22.71
CA VAL A 293 -1.21 6.85 22.04
C VAL A 293 -2.56 6.13 22.09
N LEU A 294 -2.62 4.82 21.82
CA LEU A 294 -3.85 4.03 21.92
C LEU A 294 -4.48 4.09 23.32
N GLU A 295 -3.66 3.97 24.37
CA GLU A 295 -4.10 4.12 25.77
C GLU A 295 -4.64 5.53 26.05
N ARG A 296 -3.90 6.56 25.63
CA ARG A 296 -4.26 7.96 25.85
C ARG A 296 -5.59 8.33 25.18
N VAL A 297 -5.82 7.82 23.97
CA VAL A 297 -7.05 8.09 23.19
C VAL A 297 -8.20 7.18 23.60
N ARG A 298 -7.98 6.26 24.54
CA ARG A 298 -8.96 5.27 25.01
C ARG A 298 -9.53 4.45 23.85
N ALA A 299 -8.63 3.92 23.03
CA ALA A 299 -8.98 2.93 22.01
C ALA A 299 -9.65 1.69 22.64
N THR A 300 -10.28 0.84 21.83
CA THR A 300 -10.96 -0.36 22.33
C THR A 300 -9.97 -1.28 23.04
N PRO A 301 -10.33 -1.89 24.19
CA PRO A 301 -9.45 -2.79 24.92
C PRO A 301 -8.94 -3.94 24.06
N GLU A 302 -9.77 -4.43 23.13
CA GLU A 302 -9.42 -5.48 22.18
C GLU A 302 -8.31 -5.05 21.22
N LEU A 303 -8.36 -3.82 20.70
CA LEU A 303 -7.33 -3.27 19.82
C LEU A 303 -6.02 -3.08 20.58
N VAL A 304 -6.06 -2.51 21.78
CA VAL A 304 -4.85 -2.30 22.61
C VAL A 304 -4.17 -3.64 22.88
N ALA A 305 -4.91 -4.63 23.40
CA ALA A 305 -4.36 -5.94 23.71
C ALA A 305 -3.82 -6.68 22.48
N SER A 306 -4.50 -6.55 21.34
CA SER A 306 -4.05 -7.19 20.08
C SER A 306 -2.82 -6.49 19.51
N PHE A 307 -2.79 -5.15 19.59
CA PHE A 307 -1.65 -4.38 19.15
C PHE A 307 -0.40 -4.65 20.00
N ASP A 308 -0.54 -4.76 21.33
CA ASP A 308 0.58 -5.11 22.21
C ASP A 308 1.12 -6.51 21.90
N ARG A 309 0.23 -7.47 21.59
CA ARG A 309 0.64 -8.81 21.13
C ARG A 309 1.45 -8.77 19.84
N VAL A 310 1.01 -8.02 18.83
CA VAL A 310 1.77 -7.94 17.57
C VAL A 310 3.07 -7.17 17.76
N SER A 311 3.07 -6.13 18.61
CA SER A 311 4.28 -5.41 18.98
C SER A 311 5.30 -6.32 19.63
N GLN A 312 4.87 -7.18 20.56
CA GLN A 312 5.77 -8.15 21.19
C GLN A 312 6.31 -9.15 20.17
N ALA A 313 5.45 -9.69 19.30
CA ALA A 313 5.87 -10.63 18.27
C ALA A 313 6.89 -10.02 17.28
N ILE A 314 6.73 -8.74 16.91
CA ILE A 314 7.69 -8.02 16.06
C ILE A 314 9.04 -7.87 16.77
N VAL A 315 9.03 -7.51 18.06
CA VAL A 315 10.27 -7.38 18.87
C VAL A 315 10.97 -8.74 19.05
N ASP A 316 10.20 -9.81 19.20
CA ASP A 316 10.76 -11.15 19.31
C ASP A 316 11.38 -11.62 17.98
N ASP A 317 10.74 -11.30 16.84
CA ASP A 317 11.31 -11.55 15.51
C ASP A 317 12.56 -10.70 15.26
N GLU A 318 12.59 -9.42 15.66
CA GLU A 318 13.79 -8.57 15.59
C GLU A 318 14.98 -9.19 16.34
N LYS A 319 14.74 -9.68 17.57
CA LYS A 319 15.77 -10.37 18.36
C LYS A 319 16.20 -11.67 17.70
N ARG A 320 15.25 -12.47 17.20
CA ARG A 320 15.55 -13.73 16.52
C ARG A 320 16.45 -13.51 15.31
N VAL A 321 16.13 -12.51 14.48
CA VAL A 321 16.95 -12.12 13.33
C VAL A 321 18.33 -11.67 13.79
N ALA A 322 18.43 -10.81 14.81
CA ALA A 322 19.71 -10.35 15.35
C ALA A 322 20.56 -11.48 15.97
N GLU A 323 19.94 -12.53 16.53
CA GLU A 323 20.62 -13.73 17.05
C GLU A 323 21.06 -14.69 15.95
N GLU A 324 20.31 -14.76 14.84
CA GLU A 324 20.64 -15.54 13.64
C GLU A 324 21.67 -14.85 12.74
N GLU A 325 21.82 -13.53 12.85
CA GLU A 325 22.85 -12.76 12.16
C GLU A 325 24.24 -13.19 12.64
N ILE A 326 24.95 -13.93 11.80
CA ILE A 326 26.36 -14.25 12.01
C ILE A 326 27.14 -12.93 11.95
N PRO A 327 28.00 -12.62 12.94
CA PRO A 327 28.87 -11.45 12.88
C PRO A 327 29.64 -11.47 11.56
N VAL A 328 29.58 -10.37 10.80
CA VAL A 328 30.25 -10.25 9.49
C VAL A 328 31.76 -10.55 9.61
N ASP A 329 32.35 -10.26 10.77
CA ASP A 329 33.76 -10.54 11.08
C ASP A 329 34.11 -12.05 11.09
N ASP A 330 33.12 -12.92 11.31
CA ASP A 330 33.28 -14.38 11.33
C ASP A 330 32.99 -15.04 9.97
N VAL A 331 32.48 -14.28 9.00
CA VAL A 331 32.12 -14.76 7.66
C VAL A 331 33.32 -14.61 6.71
N PRO A 332 33.78 -15.68 6.02
CA PRO A 332 34.85 -15.54 5.03
C PRO A 332 34.48 -14.53 3.94
N GLU A 333 35.45 -13.72 3.52
CA GLU A 333 35.25 -12.62 2.54
C GLU A 333 34.57 -13.08 1.24
N ASP A 334 34.76 -14.34 0.82
CA ASP A 334 34.17 -14.91 -0.39
C ASP A 334 32.63 -15.01 -0.35
N PHE A 335 32.01 -14.98 0.83
CA PHE A 335 30.55 -15.03 1.01
C PHE A 335 29.90 -13.66 1.23
N LEU A 336 30.72 -12.60 1.32
CA LEU A 336 30.24 -11.24 1.50
C LEU A 336 30.06 -10.54 0.15
N ASP A 337 28.99 -9.76 0.03
CA ASP A 337 28.72 -8.93 -1.13
C ASP A 337 29.85 -7.88 -1.26
N PRO A 338 30.58 -7.82 -2.39
CA PRO A 338 31.73 -6.93 -2.52
C PRO A 338 31.40 -5.43 -2.47
N LEU A 339 30.14 -5.04 -2.67
CA LEU A 339 29.69 -3.64 -2.60
C LEU A 339 29.03 -3.30 -1.25
N MET A 340 28.27 -4.24 -0.69
CA MET A 340 27.48 -4.00 0.53
C MET A 340 28.18 -4.48 1.80
N GLY A 341 29.17 -5.37 1.70
CA GLY A 341 29.86 -5.96 2.85
C GLY A 341 28.97 -6.84 3.72
N SER A 342 27.80 -7.25 3.22
CA SER A 342 26.82 -8.10 3.90
C SER A 342 26.85 -9.51 3.31
N LEU A 343 26.40 -10.52 4.06
CA LEU A 343 26.25 -11.89 3.54
C LEU A 343 25.37 -11.89 2.27
N MET A 344 25.82 -12.59 1.21
CA MET A 344 25.04 -12.74 -0.03
C MET A 344 23.92 -13.77 0.16
N GLU A 345 22.68 -13.42 -0.19
CA GLU A 345 21.50 -14.32 -0.11
C GLU A 345 21.27 -15.06 -1.44
N ASP A 346 21.42 -14.34 -2.56
CA ASP A 346 21.26 -14.87 -3.93
C ASP A 346 22.48 -14.46 -4.77
N PRO A 347 23.63 -15.15 -4.59
CA PRO A 347 24.87 -14.81 -5.27
C PRO A 347 24.77 -15.05 -6.78
N VAL A 348 25.10 -14.03 -7.56
CA VAL A 348 25.17 -14.06 -9.03
C VAL A 348 26.55 -13.67 -9.52
N GLU A 349 27.05 -14.39 -10.53
CA GLU A 349 28.34 -14.08 -11.15
C GLU A 349 28.17 -13.04 -12.27
N LEU A 350 28.95 -11.95 -12.20
CA LEU A 350 28.97 -10.95 -13.27
C LEU A 350 29.76 -11.45 -14.48
N PRO A 351 29.22 -11.32 -15.72
CA PRO A 351 29.82 -11.92 -16.91
C PRO A 351 31.20 -11.33 -17.26
N SER A 352 31.41 -10.03 -17.00
CA SER A 352 32.64 -9.31 -17.37
C SER A 352 33.72 -9.36 -16.30
N SER A 353 33.37 -9.11 -15.03
CA SER A 353 34.35 -9.06 -13.94
C SER A 353 34.55 -10.40 -13.25
N LYS A 354 33.68 -11.38 -13.49
CA LYS A 354 33.67 -12.69 -12.81
C LYS A 354 33.54 -12.59 -11.28
N THR A 355 33.10 -11.43 -10.80
CA THR A 355 32.84 -11.17 -9.40
C THR A 355 31.47 -11.75 -9.03
N ILE A 356 31.41 -12.45 -7.91
CA ILE A 356 30.14 -12.91 -7.32
C ILE A 356 29.60 -11.75 -6.46
N ILE A 357 28.34 -11.39 -6.70
CA ILE A 357 27.65 -10.28 -6.02
C ILE A 357 26.20 -10.70 -5.74
N ASP A 358 25.55 -10.13 -4.73
CA ASP A 358 24.14 -10.44 -4.49
C ASP A 358 23.24 -9.87 -5.61
N ARG A 359 22.24 -10.65 -6.04
CA ARG A 359 21.32 -10.25 -7.11
C ARG A 359 20.61 -8.92 -6.80
N LYS A 360 20.18 -8.69 -5.56
CA LYS A 360 19.48 -7.46 -5.16
C LYS A 360 20.42 -6.26 -5.27
N THR A 361 21.69 -6.45 -4.90
CA THR A 361 22.72 -5.41 -4.99
C THR A 361 22.98 -4.99 -6.42
N ILE A 362 23.26 -5.94 -7.33
CA ILE A 362 23.52 -5.61 -8.73
C ILE A 362 22.28 -5.03 -9.41
N HIS A 363 21.09 -5.54 -9.10
CA HIS A 363 19.83 -5.02 -9.65
C HIS A 363 19.65 -3.53 -9.30
N ARG A 364 19.86 -3.16 -8.03
CA ARG A 364 19.82 -1.77 -7.57
C ARG A 364 20.91 -0.91 -8.22
N HIS A 365 22.11 -1.46 -8.43
CA HIS A 365 23.21 -0.75 -9.06
C HIS A 365 22.92 -0.45 -10.55
N LEU A 366 22.40 -1.43 -11.28
CA LEU A 366 22.00 -1.30 -12.69
C LEU A 366 20.85 -0.27 -12.85
N LEU A 367 19.89 -0.26 -11.93
CA LEU A 367 18.78 0.72 -11.94
C LEU A 367 19.24 2.16 -11.71
N LYS A 368 20.41 2.38 -11.09
CA LYS A 368 20.96 3.72 -10.84
C LYS A 368 21.84 4.24 -11.97
N LEU A 369 22.33 3.37 -12.86
CA LEU A 369 23.38 3.73 -13.83
C LEU A 369 22.88 4.13 -15.22
N ASP A 370 21.69 3.73 -15.68
CA ASP A 370 21.09 4.32 -16.91
C ASP A 370 19.61 3.90 -17.13
N PRO A 371 18.67 4.81 -17.49
CA PRO A 371 17.27 4.46 -17.81
C PRO A 371 17.08 3.79 -19.19
N LEU A 372 18.14 3.69 -20.02
CA LEU A 372 18.05 3.28 -21.43
C LEU A 372 18.43 1.82 -21.71
N PHE A 373 18.83 1.04 -20.69
CA PHE A 373 19.31 -0.35 -20.86
C PHE A 373 18.38 -1.42 -20.26
N THR A 374 17.09 -1.14 -20.16
CA THR A 374 16.05 -1.99 -19.54
C THR A 374 15.72 -3.32 -20.26
N GLY A 375 16.59 -3.88 -21.11
CA GLY A 375 16.20 -5.07 -21.89
C GLY A 375 17.25 -6.12 -22.25
N GLN A 376 18.57 -5.85 -22.19
CA GLN A 376 19.55 -6.79 -22.76
C GLN A 376 20.51 -7.45 -21.76
N CYS A 377 20.77 -6.88 -20.58
CA CYS A 377 21.67 -7.51 -19.60
C CYS A 377 20.99 -8.52 -18.67
N LEU A 378 19.65 -8.61 -18.67
CA LEU A 378 18.86 -9.49 -17.80
C LEU A 378 19.09 -10.99 -18.06
N PHE A 379 19.61 -11.37 -19.23
CA PHE A 379 19.72 -12.78 -19.65
C PHE A 379 21.10 -13.44 -19.42
N LEU A 380 22.08 -12.74 -18.82
CA LEU A 380 23.46 -13.25 -18.71
C LEU A 380 23.92 -13.63 -17.29
N ALA A 381 23.13 -13.34 -16.25
CA ALA A 381 23.47 -13.75 -14.89
C ALA A 381 23.04 -15.21 -14.67
N THR A 382 23.98 -16.14 -14.81
CA THR A 382 23.75 -17.57 -14.58
C THR A 382 23.71 -17.83 -13.07
N PRO A 383 22.69 -18.50 -12.53
CA PRO A 383 22.69 -18.90 -11.12
C PRO A 383 23.78 -19.94 -10.86
N LEU A 384 24.53 -19.78 -9.77
CA LEU A 384 25.44 -20.81 -9.27
C LEU A 384 24.59 -21.92 -8.62
N ILE A 385 24.29 -22.98 -9.39
CA ILE A 385 23.81 -24.23 -8.80
C ILE A 385 25.02 -24.84 -8.08
N LEU A 386 25.01 -24.79 -6.74
CA LEU A 386 25.94 -25.58 -5.93
C LEU A 386 25.73 -27.06 -6.29
N SER A 387 26.62 -27.57 -7.13
CA SER A 387 26.77 -29.00 -7.36
C SER A 387 27.12 -29.62 -6.02
N THR A 388 26.17 -30.37 -5.45
CA THR A 388 26.43 -31.36 -4.40
C THR A 388 27.41 -32.39 -4.95
N GLY A 389 28.70 -32.09 -4.85
CA GLY A 389 29.80 -33.01 -5.12
C GLY A 389 30.21 -33.65 -3.79
N ASN A 390 30.09 -34.97 -3.73
CA ASN A 390 30.53 -35.80 -2.62
C ASN A 390 31.98 -35.50 -2.16
N LEU A 391 32.14 -35.60 -0.84
CA LEU A 391 33.36 -35.68 0.00
C LEU A 391 34.04 -34.38 0.40
#